data_AF-A0A2V9R6I7-F1
#
_entry.id   AF-A0A2V9R6I7-F1
#
_cell.length_a   1.000
_cell.length_b   1.000
_cell.length_c   1.000
_cell.angle_alpha   90.00
_cell.angle_beta   90.00
_cell.angle_gamma   90.00
#
_symmetry.space_group_name_H-M   'P 1'
#
loop_
_entity.id
_entity.type
_entity.pdbx_description
1 polymer ?
#
loop_
_entity_poly.entity_id
_entity_poly.type
_entity_poly.pdbx_seq_one_letter_code
_entity_poly.pdbx_strand_id
1 'polypeptide(L)'
;WKLQHLEGRREINELHIPLNRSVKLTMASEDVIHSFYVPAFRVKADVVPGRYTTTWFKPNKPGAYHLFCAEYCGTKHSGMIGQVVVMDPAEYQTWLSGGASEGPLSSKGEKLFQSLACNTCHRSDGTGRGPVLEGIFGKQVQLQSGEKVIADDAYLRESVLNPTAKVVAGYQPVMPTFQGLISEEGLMQIIAYIKSLGPQAATIGDTPAEAPRREGK
;
A
#
# COMPACT_ATOMS: atom_id res chain seq x y z
N TRP A 1 8.51 -15.25 -13.52
CA TRP A 1 7.46 -14.58 -14.31
C TRP A 1 7.37 -13.10 -13.94
N LYS A 2 7.50 -12.19 -14.90
CA LYS A 2 7.27 -10.75 -14.67
C LYS A 2 5.87 -10.41 -15.20
N LEU A 3 5.00 -9.87 -14.36
CA LEU A 3 3.61 -9.59 -14.71
C LEU A 3 3.31 -8.11 -14.51
N GLN A 4 2.48 -7.55 -15.37
CA GLN A 4 2.14 -6.13 -15.33
C GLN A 4 0.67 -5.93 -15.70
N HIS A 5 -0.02 -5.16 -14.86
CA HIS A 5 -1.39 -4.73 -15.05
C HIS A 5 -1.44 -3.47 -15.92
N LEU A 6 -2.57 -3.26 -16.59
CA LEU A 6 -2.78 -2.07 -17.43
C LEU A 6 -2.75 -0.78 -16.59
N GLU A 7 -3.14 -0.89 -15.32
CA GLU A 7 -3.13 0.17 -14.33
C GLU A 7 -1.72 0.46 -13.77
N GLY A 8 -0.68 -0.22 -14.27
CA GLY A 8 0.72 0.06 -13.96
C GLY A 8 1.33 -0.76 -12.84
N ARG A 9 0.52 -1.50 -12.07
CA ARG A 9 1.02 -2.41 -11.02
C ARG A 9 1.83 -3.56 -11.63
N ARG A 10 2.98 -3.88 -11.03
CA ARG A 10 3.90 -4.93 -11.48
C ARG A 10 4.08 -5.98 -10.39
N GLU A 11 4.22 -7.23 -10.81
CA GLU A 11 4.34 -8.38 -9.92
C GLU A 11 5.44 -9.33 -10.42
N ILE A 12 6.02 -10.09 -9.50
CA ILE A 12 6.99 -11.15 -9.82
C ILE A 12 6.44 -12.46 -9.28
N ASN A 13 6.29 -13.44 -10.16
CA ASN A 13 5.79 -14.78 -9.88
C ASN A 13 4.35 -14.85 -9.34
N GLU A 14 3.64 -13.74 -9.23
CA GLU A 14 2.24 -13.69 -8.82
C GLU A 14 1.41 -12.88 -9.83
N LEU A 15 0.20 -13.36 -10.11
CA LEU A 15 -0.78 -12.68 -10.96
C LEU A 15 -2.09 -12.59 -10.18
N HIS A 16 -2.37 -11.43 -9.59
CA HIS A 16 -3.69 -11.20 -8.98
C HIS A 16 -4.71 -10.80 -10.06
N ILE A 17 -5.89 -11.39 -10.03
CA ILE A 17 -6.96 -11.14 -11.00
C ILE A 17 -8.34 -11.18 -10.34
N PRO A 18 -9.33 -10.44 -10.86
CA PRO A 18 -10.68 -10.47 -10.32
C PRO A 18 -11.47 -11.70 -10.76
N LEU A 19 -12.23 -12.26 -9.83
CA LEU A 19 -13.20 -13.32 -10.06
C LEU A 19 -14.23 -12.91 -11.11
N ASN A 20 -14.66 -13.85 -11.94
CA ASN A 20 -15.74 -13.69 -12.91
C ASN A 20 -15.51 -12.59 -13.96
N ARG A 21 -14.27 -12.17 -14.20
CA ARG A 21 -13.89 -11.25 -15.27
C ARG A 21 -12.96 -11.94 -16.27
N SER A 22 -13.20 -11.72 -17.56
CA SER A 22 -12.28 -12.23 -18.58
C SER A 22 -10.95 -11.48 -18.50
N VAL A 23 -9.87 -12.24 -18.35
CA VAL A 23 -8.49 -11.76 -18.33
C VAL A 23 -7.84 -12.14 -19.65
N LYS A 24 -7.30 -11.14 -20.36
CA LYS A 24 -6.48 -11.35 -21.55
C LYS A 24 -5.01 -11.12 -21.18
N LEU A 25 -4.17 -12.10 -21.45
CA LEU A 25 -2.72 -11.98 -21.32
C LEU A 25 -2.12 -11.70 -22.69
N THR A 26 -1.19 -10.74 -22.72
CA THR A 26 -0.27 -10.52 -23.84
C THR A 26 1.13 -10.79 -23.31
N MET A 27 1.80 -11.79 -23.86
CA MET A 27 3.04 -12.35 -23.31
C MET A 27 4.13 -12.32 -24.37
N ALA A 28 5.35 -12.08 -23.93
CA ALA A 28 6.57 -12.18 -24.72
C ALA A 28 7.68 -12.79 -23.87
N SER A 29 8.66 -13.40 -24.53
CA SER A 29 9.86 -13.92 -23.87
C SER A 29 11.06 -13.03 -24.18
N GLU A 30 11.91 -12.82 -23.19
CA GLU A 30 13.15 -12.05 -23.29
C GLU A 30 14.36 -12.92 -23.72
N ASP A 31 14.23 -14.25 -23.67
CA ASP A 31 15.35 -15.18 -23.85
C ASP A 31 15.02 -16.38 -24.77
N VAL A 32 14.43 -17.45 -24.23
CA VAL A 32 14.10 -18.71 -24.90
C VAL A 32 12.59 -18.95 -24.89
N ILE A 33 12.13 -20.04 -25.50
CA ILE A 33 10.71 -20.38 -25.45
C ILE A 33 10.34 -20.80 -24.02
N HIS A 34 9.23 -20.28 -23.52
CA HIS A 34 8.57 -20.73 -22.29
C HIS A 34 7.15 -21.17 -22.62
N SER A 35 6.41 -21.72 -21.65
CA SER A 35 4.97 -21.93 -21.79
C SER A 35 4.25 -21.58 -20.50
N PHE A 36 3.41 -20.54 -20.53
CA PHE A 36 2.57 -20.14 -19.41
C PHE A 36 1.48 -21.20 -19.21
N TYR A 37 1.50 -21.90 -18.08
CA TYR A 37 0.55 -22.98 -17.82
C TYR A 37 -0.09 -22.89 -16.43
N VAL A 38 -1.42 -22.80 -16.41
CA VAL A 38 -2.22 -22.86 -15.18
C VAL A 38 -3.14 -24.09 -15.27
N PRO A 39 -2.76 -25.24 -14.69
CA PRO A 39 -3.47 -26.50 -14.85
C PRO A 39 -4.93 -26.44 -14.42
N ALA A 40 -5.22 -25.74 -13.31
CA ALA A 40 -6.56 -25.58 -12.76
C ALA A 40 -7.52 -24.89 -13.74
N PHE A 41 -7.01 -24.05 -14.63
CA PHE A 41 -7.80 -23.35 -15.65
C PHE A 41 -7.77 -24.08 -17.00
N ARG A 42 -6.94 -25.12 -17.15
CA ARG A 42 -6.64 -25.78 -18.43
C ARG A 42 -6.16 -24.78 -19.50
N VAL A 43 -5.45 -23.74 -19.06
CA VAL A 43 -4.92 -22.69 -19.91
C VAL A 43 -3.43 -22.89 -20.04
N LYS A 44 -2.97 -23.16 -21.27
CA LYS A 44 -1.57 -23.23 -21.65
C LYS A 44 -1.34 -22.36 -22.89
N ALA A 45 -0.26 -21.59 -22.92
CA ALA A 45 0.17 -20.87 -24.11
C ALA A 45 1.69 -20.71 -24.14
N ASP A 46 2.29 -21.07 -25.26
CA ASP A 46 3.73 -20.97 -25.46
C ASP A 46 4.12 -19.49 -25.67
N VAL A 47 5.20 -19.04 -25.03
CA VAL A 47 5.68 -17.67 -25.05
C VAL A 47 7.01 -17.67 -25.81
N VAL A 48 6.96 -17.21 -27.06
CA VAL A 48 8.07 -17.33 -28.01
C VAL A 48 8.82 -15.99 -28.15
N PRO A 49 10.17 -15.97 -28.08
CA PRO A 49 10.95 -14.77 -28.31
C PRO A 49 10.66 -14.12 -29.67
N GLY A 50 10.71 -12.78 -29.72
CA GLY A 50 10.54 -12.02 -30.96
C GLY A 50 9.09 -11.85 -31.44
N ARG A 51 8.08 -12.35 -30.72
CA ARG A 51 6.66 -12.10 -31.01
C ARG A 51 5.81 -12.04 -29.75
N TYR A 52 4.66 -11.38 -29.86
CA TYR A 52 3.63 -11.44 -28.82
C TYR A 52 2.75 -12.68 -29.00
N THR A 53 2.50 -13.38 -27.91
CA THR A 53 1.48 -14.44 -27.83
C THR A 53 0.37 -13.99 -26.90
N THR A 54 -0.88 -14.27 -27.26
CA THR A 54 -2.03 -13.90 -26.43
C THR A 54 -2.84 -15.12 -26.03
N THR A 55 -3.33 -15.13 -24.80
CA THR A 55 -4.34 -16.08 -24.34
C THR A 55 -5.36 -15.35 -23.47
N TRP A 56 -6.51 -15.97 -23.21
CA TRP A 56 -7.51 -15.41 -22.32
C TRP A 56 -8.22 -16.50 -21.54
N PHE A 57 -8.72 -16.14 -20.37
CA PHE A 57 -9.50 -17.04 -19.53
C PHE A 57 -10.39 -16.23 -18.58
N LYS A 58 -11.39 -16.90 -17.99
CA LYS A 58 -12.30 -16.30 -17.01
C LYS A 58 -12.30 -17.18 -15.75
N PRO A 59 -11.66 -16.76 -14.65
CA PRO A 59 -11.69 -17.52 -13.41
C PRO A 59 -13.09 -17.46 -12.78
N ASN A 60 -13.56 -18.59 -12.27
CA ASN A 60 -14.90 -18.72 -11.69
C ASN A 60 -14.91 -19.20 -10.24
N LYS A 61 -13.72 -19.40 -9.63
CA LYS A 61 -13.56 -19.79 -8.24
C LYS A 61 -12.41 -18.99 -7.61
N PRO A 62 -12.62 -18.32 -6.46
CA PRO A 62 -11.55 -17.68 -5.71
C PRO A 62 -10.45 -18.67 -5.30
N GLY A 63 -9.24 -18.17 -5.07
CA GLY A 63 -8.12 -18.95 -4.55
C GLY A 63 -6.80 -18.72 -5.27
N ALA A 64 -5.75 -19.35 -4.76
CA ALA A 64 -4.42 -19.34 -5.37
C ALA A 64 -4.21 -20.63 -6.18
N TYR A 65 -3.78 -20.47 -7.43
CA TYR A 65 -3.58 -21.55 -8.38
C TYR A 65 -2.14 -21.55 -8.89
N HIS A 66 -1.51 -22.71 -8.96
CA HIS A 66 -0.13 -22.79 -9.43
C HIS A 66 0.00 -22.42 -10.91
N LEU A 67 1.04 -21.63 -11.20
CA LEU A 67 1.55 -21.32 -12.53
C LEU A 67 2.88 -22.05 -12.74
N PHE A 68 3.01 -22.73 -13.87
CA PHE A 68 4.22 -23.44 -14.26
C PHE A 68 4.74 -22.96 -15.61
N CYS A 69 6.04 -23.13 -15.83
CA CYS A 69 6.59 -23.24 -17.17
C CYS A 69 6.38 -24.67 -17.68
N ALA A 70 5.76 -24.82 -18.86
CA ALA A 70 5.49 -26.13 -19.48
C ALA A 70 6.27 -26.37 -20.79
N GLU A 71 7.33 -25.61 -21.01
CA GLU A 71 8.28 -25.79 -22.13
C GLU A 71 9.71 -25.77 -21.56
N TYR A 72 10.55 -26.72 -21.97
CA TYR A 72 11.89 -26.84 -21.39
C TYR A 72 12.73 -25.61 -21.72
N CYS A 73 13.01 -24.80 -20.71
CA CYS A 73 13.66 -23.50 -20.87
C CYS A 73 15.07 -23.42 -20.24
N GLY A 74 15.64 -24.57 -19.86
CA GLY A 74 17.00 -24.67 -19.31
C GLY A 74 17.07 -25.40 -17.96
N THR A 75 18.22 -25.30 -17.28
CA THR A 75 18.54 -26.08 -16.07
C THR A 75 17.60 -25.81 -14.90
N LYS A 76 17.03 -24.61 -14.79
CA LYS A 76 16.04 -24.23 -13.76
C LYS A 76 14.59 -24.33 -14.22
N HIS A 77 14.30 -25.06 -15.30
CA HIS A 77 12.97 -25.18 -15.86
C HIS A 77 11.90 -25.56 -14.82
N SER A 78 12.15 -26.61 -14.02
CA SER A 78 11.22 -27.06 -12.97
C SER A 78 11.03 -26.07 -11.82
N GLY A 79 11.97 -25.13 -11.65
CA GLY A 79 11.89 -24.05 -10.65
C GLY A 79 11.21 -22.80 -11.17
N MET A 80 10.82 -22.75 -12.45
CA MET A 80 10.14 -21.61 -13.05
C MET A 80 8.63 -21.65 -12.77
N ILE A 81 8.30 -21.41 -11.51
CA ILE A 81 6.94 -21.47 -10.97
C ILE A 81 6.41 -20.08 -10.60
N GLY A 82 5.11 -20.01 -10.34
CA GLY A 82 4.42 -18.84 -9.79
C GLY A 82 3.00 -19.20 -9.35
N GLN A 83 2.17 -18.19 -9.15
CA GLN A 83 0.76 -18.36 -8.80
C GLN A 83 -0.14 -17.36 -9.51
N VAL A 84 -1.38 -17.77 -9.74
CA VAL A 84 -2.49 -16.89 -10.11
C VAL A 84 -3.45 -16.82 -8.92
N VAL A 85 -3.67 -15.60 -8.40
CA VAL A 85 -4.54 -15.34 -7.26
C VAL A 85 -5.85 -14.75 -7.77
N VAL A 86 -6.93 -15.52 -7.63
CA VAL A 86 -8.28 -15.07 -8.00
C VAL A 86 -8.93 -14.48 -6.76
N MET A 87 -9.20 -13.17 -6.81
CA MET A 87 -9.77 -12.39 -5.71
C MET A 87 -11.23 -12.03 -5.98
N ASP A 88 -12.00 -11.75 -4.93
CA ASP A 88 -13.27 -11.05 -5.11
C ASP A 88 -13.03 -9.69 -5.81
N PRO A 89 -13.91 -9.21 -6.71
CA PRO A 89 -13.70 -7.94 -7.40
C PRO A 89 -13.46 -6.75 -6.47
N ALA A 90 -14.11 -6.68 -5.29
CA ALA A 90 -13.90 -5.58 -4.35
C ALA A 90 -12.51 -5.64 -3.70
N GLU A 91 -12.08 -6.84 -3.32
CA GLU A 91 -10.72 -7.08 -2.80
C GLU A 91 -9.66 -6.82 -3.86
N TYR A 92 -9.90 -7.22 -5.11
CA TYR A 92 -9.03 -6.93 -6.25
C TYR A 92 -8.89 -5.43 -6.48
N GLN A 93 -9.98 -4.67 -6.45
CA GLN A 93 -9.91 -3.20 -6.57
C GLN A 93 -9.14 -2.57 -5.43
N THR A 94 -9.37 -3.05 -4.20
CA THR A 94 -8.63 -2.60 -3.02
C THR A 94 -7.14 -2.90 -3.17
N TRP A 95 -6.79 -4.12 -3.56
CA TRP A 95 -5.42 -4.52 -3.84
C TRP A 95 -4.79 -3.67 -4.94
N LEU A 96 -5.50 -3.46 -6.05
CA LEU A 96 -5.01 -2.72 -7.22
C LEU A 96 -4.68 -1.26 -6.88
N SER A 97 -5.51 -0.62 -6.06
CA SER A 97 -5.33 0.79 -5.65
C SER A 97 -4.18 1.04 -4.68
N GLY A 98 -3.47 -0.01 -4.25
CA GLY A 98 -2.47 0.10 -3.18
C GLY A 98 -2.58 -1.04 -2.21
N GLY A 99 -3.80 -1.55 -2.02
CA GLY A 99 -4.12 -2.55 -1.01
C GLY A 99 -4.03 -1.91 0.36
N ALA A 100 -5.13 -1.93 1.10
CA ALA A 100 -5.05 -1.94 2.54
C ALA A 100 -4.22 -3.19 2.96
N SER A 101 -2.89 -3.12 2.90
CA SER A 101 -1.98 -4.08 3.50
C SER A 101 -2.40 -4.37 4.94
N GLU A 102 -2.13 -5.58 5.38
CA GLU A 102 -2.51 -6.09 6.68
C GLU A 102 -1.96 -5.19 7.81
N GLY A 103 -2.86 -4.78 8.72
CA GLY A 103 -2.54 -4.02 9.93
C GLY A 103 -3.19 -2.63 9.99
N PRO A 104 -3.35 -2.05 11.20
CA PRO A 104 -3.83 -0.67 11.37
C PRO A 104 -3.02 0.32 10.53
N LEU A 105 -3.65 1.38 10.01
CA LEU A 105 -2.99 2.45 9.25
C LEU A 105 -1.72 2.99 9.94
N SER A 106 -1.74 3.05 11.27
CA SER A 106 -0.59 3.44 12.10
C SER A 106 0.61 2.49 12.00
N SER A 107 0.39 1.17 11.90
CA SER A 107 1.50 0.20 11.77
C SER A 107 2.19 0.30 10.40
N LYS A 108 1.45 0.62 9.33
CA LYS A 108 2.06 0.91 8.03
C LYS A 108 2.77 2.25 8.02
N GLY A 109 2.13 3.24 8.64
CA GLY A 109 2.72 4.56 8.82
C GLY A 109 4.06 4.45 9.54
N GLU A 110 4.16 3.62 10.57
CA GLU A 110 5.41 3.34 11.27
C GLU A 110 6.49 2.75 10.34
N LYS A 111 6.15 1.72 9.57
CA LYS A 111 7.09 1.11 8.61
C LYS A 111 7.56 2.12 7.56
N LEU A 112 6.64 2.92 7.02
CA LEU A 112 6.95 3.95 6.02
C LEU A 112 7.77 5.09 6.64
N PHE A 113 7.48 5.47 7.88
CA PHE A 113 8.23 6.47 8.64
C PHE A 113 9.67 6.03 8.90
N GLN A 114 9.90 4.73 9.16
CA GLN A 114 11.24 4.16 9.31
C GLN A 114 11.96 4.03 7.96
N SER A 115 11.28 3.58 6.89
CA SER A 115 11.91 3.39 5.58
C SER A 115 12.35 4.70 4.92
N LEU A 116 11.61 5.78 5.17
CA LEU A 116 11.95 7.13 4.74
C LEU A 116 12.93 7.83 5.69
N ALA A 117 13.40 7.12 6.73
CA ALA A 117 14.32 7.61 7.75
C ALA A 117 13.80 8.84 8.53
N CYS A 118 12.48 9.04 8.61
CA CYS A 118 11.87 10.15 9.35
C CYS A 118 12.27 10.12 10.84
N ASN A 119 12.42 8.92 11.40
CA ASN A 119 12.88 8.65 12.77
C ASN A 119 14.31 9.14 13.06
N THR A 120 15.14 9.38 12.04
CA THR A 120 16.50 9.91 12.23
C THR A 120 16.49 11.39 12.63
N CYS A 121 15.50 12.14 12.15
CA CYS A 121 15.31 13.56 12.44
C CYS A 121 14.24 13.80 13.52
N HIS A 122 13.15 13.04 13.50
CA HIS A 122 12.03 13.16 14.43
C HIS A 122 12.15 12.11 15.54
N ARG A 123 13.11 12.33 16.44
CA ARG A 123 13.39 11.43 17.56
C ARG A 123 12.49 11.75 18.75
N SER A 124 12.07 10.72 19.49
CA SER A 124 11.26 10.86 20.71
C SER A 124 12.01 11.52 21.87
N ASP A 125 13.34 11.33 21.91
CA ASP A 125 14.23 11.89 22.93
C ASP A 125 14.49 13.42 22.79
N GLY A 126 13.93 14.07 21.76
CA GLY A 126 14.12 15.50 21.51
C GLY A 126 15.51 15.92 21.04
N THR A 127 16.43 14.97 20.80
CA THR A 127 17.79 15.23 20.26
C THR A 127 17.83 15.26 18.73
N GLY A 128 16.68 15.05 18.09
CA GLY A 128 16.53 15.04 16.65
C GLY A 128 16.70 16.42 16.00
N ARG A 129 16.99 16.42 14.69
CA ARG A 129 17.04 17.65 13.88
C ARG A 129 15.66 18.24 13.57
N GLY A 130 14.60 17.47 13.80
CA GLY A 130 13.21 17.87 13.67
C GLY A 130 12.47 17.79 15.01
N PRO A 131 11.28 18.40 15.09
CA PRO A 131 10.48 18.40 16.30
C PRO A 131 10.01 17.01 16.71
N VAL A 132 9.77 16.82 18.02
CA VAL A 132 9.14 15.63 18.59
C VAL A 132 7.69 15.55 18.11
N LEU A 133 7.30 14.40 17.57
CA LEU A 133 5.96 14.18 17.01
C LEU A 133 4.98 13.53 18.00
N GLU A 134 5.47 13.01 19.11
CA GLU A 134 4.64 12.35 20.13
C GLU A 134 3.60 13.31 20.71
N GLY A 135 2.32 12.98 20.51
CA GLY A 135 1.20 13.81 20.94
C GLY A 135 1.16 15.21 20.33
N ILE A 136 1.77 15.42 19.15
CA ILE A 136 1.73 16.72 18.46
C ILE A 136 0.35 17.00 17.85
N PHE A 137 -0.37 15.95 17.46
CA PHE A 137 -1.65 16.09 16.77
C PHE A 137 -2.67 16.86 17.62
N GLY A 138 -3.28 17.89 17.04
CA GLY A 138 -4.22 18.79 17.72
C GLY A 138 -3.60 19.81 18.67
N LYS A 139 -2.28 19.81 18.87
CA LYS A 139 -1.59 20.86 19.64
C LYS A 139 -1.29 22.09 18.80
N GLN A 140 -1.12 23.22 19.48
CA GLN A 140 -0.68 24.47 18.87
C GLN A 140 0.84 24.45 18.69
N VAL A 141 1.29 24.70 17.47
CA VAL A 141 2.70 24.77 17.08
C VAL A 141 3.03 26.22 16.72
N GLN A 142 4.11 26.75 17.30
CA GLN A 142 4.61 28.07 16.98
C GLN A 142 5.62 27.97 15.83
N LEU A 143 5.40 28.75 14.77
CA LEU A 143 6.26 28.81 13.60
C LEU A 143 7.37 29.85 13.78
N GLN A 144 8.44 29.73 12.98
CA GLN A 144 9.50 30.75 12.94
C GLN A 144 8.97 32.15 12.57
N SER A 145 7.89 32.24 11.80
CA SER A 145 7.22 33.50 11.45
C SER A 145 6.55 34.19 12.65
N GLY A 146 6.45 33.52 13.81
CA GLY A 146 5.70 33.97 14.97
C GLY A 146 4.22 33.54 14.95
N GLU A 147 3.73 33.03 13.83
CA GLU A 147 2.38 32.48 13.69
C GLU A 147 2.19 31.22 14.54
N LYS A 148 0.97 31.00 15.02
CA LYS A 148 0.57 29.79 15.73
C LYS A 148 -0.44 29.01 14.91
N VAL A 149 -0.13 27.77 14.59
CA VAL A 149 -0.99 26.87 13.80
C VAL A 149 -1.37 25.65 14.63
N ILE A 150 -2.51 25.04 14.34
CA ILE A 150 -2.88 23.74 14.93
C ILE A 150 -2.26 22.64 14.08
N ALA A 151 -1.65 21.65 14.73
CA ALA A 151 -1.12 20.46 14.07
C ALA A 151 -2.25 19.48 13.71
N ASP A 152 -3.05 19.85 12.72
CA ASP A 152 -4.12 19.03 12.13
C ASP A 152 -3.61 18.20 10.94
N ASP A 153 -4.51 17.43 10.32
CA ASP A 153 -4.19 16.61 9.14
C ASP A 153 -3.60 17.43 7.98
N ALA A 154 -4.11 18.65 7.76
CA ALA A 154 -3.67 19.52 6.67
C ALA A 154 -2.25 20.05 6.93
N TYR A 155 -1.96 20.47 8.17
CA TYR A 155 -0.64 20.89 8.60
C TYR A 155 0.40 19.76 8.47
N LEU A 156 0.07 18.55 8.93
CA LEU A 156 0.99 17.41 8.83
C LEU A 156 1.24 17.01 7.37
N ARG A 157 0.19 16.99 6.54
CA ARG A 157 0.29 16.77 5.09
C ARG A 157 1.20 17.80 4.42
N GLU A 158 0.95 19.08 4.67
CA GLU A 158 1.73 20.17 4.09
C GLU A 158 3.18 20.14 4.56
N SER A 159 3.44 19.78 5.82
CA SER A 159 4.80 19.68 6.36
C SER A 159 5.63 18.56 5.71
N VAL A 160 5.00 17.47 5.25
CA VAL A 160 5.69 16.38 4.54
C VAL A 160 5.93 16.73 3.06
N LEU A 161 4.96 17.38 2.41
CA LEU A 161 5.06 17.72 0.99
C LEU A 161 5.89 18.99 0.76
N ASN A 162 5.70 20.01 1.59
CA ASN A 162 6.29 21.35 1.50
C ASN A 162 6.90 21.78 2.86
N PRO A 163 7.95 21.10 3.35
CA PRO A 163 8.49 21.28 4.72
C PRO A 163 9.02 22.68 5.03
N THR A 164 9.44 23.44 4.01
CA THR A 164 9.96 24.80 4.20
C THR A 164 8.86 25.86 4.31
N ALA A 165 7.59 25.50 4.09
CA ALA A 165 6.47 26.45 4.14
C ALA A 165 6.12 26.86 5.58
N LYS A 166 6.16 25.91 6.53
CA LYS A 166 5.74 26.12 7.93
C LYS A 166 6.73 25.53 8.92
N VAL A 167 7.91 26.16 9.00
CA VAL A 167 9.00 25.71 9.87
C VAL A 167 8.70 26.04 11.33
N VAL A 168 8.81 25.04 12.21
CA VAL A 168 8.61 25.18 13.65
C VAL A 168 9.71 26.07 14.26
N ALA A 169 9.33 26.95 15.18
CA ALA A 169 10.26 27.81 15.90
C ALA A 169 11.36 26.98 16.60
N GLY A 170 12.62 27.39 16.44
CA GLY A 170 13.77 26.69 17.00
C GLY A 170 14.38 25.58 16.14
N TYR A 171 13.77 25.22 15.00
CA TYR A 171 14.30 24.20 14.08
C TYR A 171 14.78 24.81 12.76
N GLN A 172 15.81 24.24 12.14
CA GLN A 172 16.30 24.67 10.82
C GLN A 172 15.49 24.02 9.69
N PRO A 173 15.33 24.68 8.52
CA PRO A 173 14.61 24.13 7.36
C PRO A 173 15.42 23.05 6.63
N VAL A 174 15.71 21.95 7.32
CA VAL A 174 16.55 20.85 6.82
C VAL A 174 15.76 19.61 6.38
N MET A 175 14.44 19.59 6.63
CA MET A 175 13.58 18.49 6.22
C MET A 175 13.41 18.50 4.69
N PRO A 176 13.73 17.39 3.99
CA PRO A 176 13.58 17.30 2.53
C PRO A 176 12.10 17.21 2.14
N THR A 177 11.77 17.66 0.94
CA THR A 177 10.42 17.47 0.36
C THR A 177 10.20 16.01 -0.02
N PHE A 178 9.00 15.50 0.22
CA PHE A 178 8.56 14.18 -0.22
C PHE A 178 7.48 14.23 -1.29
N GLN A 179 7.30 15.39 -1.93
CA GLN A 179 6.36 15.57 -3.02
C GLN A 179 6.74 14.64 -4.19
N GLY A 180 5.78 13.80 -4.62
CA GLY A 180 5.99 12.81 -5.69
C GLY A 180 6.77 11.56 -5.26
N LEU A 181 7.30 11.51 -4.03
CA LEU A 181 7.96 10.33 -3.46
C LEU A 181 7.03 9.49 -2.59
N ILE A 182 5.98 10.11 -2.04
CA ILE A 182 4.96 9.47 -1.20
C ILE A 182 3.59 9.65 -1.87
N SER A 183 2.81 8.57 -1.98
CA SER A 183 1.42 8.64 -2.44
C SER A 183 0.51 9.23 -1.37
N GLU A 184 -0.68 9.72 -1.75
CA GLU A 184 -1.67 10.21 -0.76
C GLU A 184 -2.02 9.12 0.28
N GLU A 185 -2.04 7.85 -0.12
CA GLU A 185 -2.25 6.75 0.81
C GLU A 185 -1.10 6.61 1.82
N GLY A 186 0.15 6.65 1.35
CA GLY A 186 1.33 6.60 2.24
C GLY A 186 1.35 7.78 3.21
N LEU A 187 0.87 8.95 2.78
CA LEU A 187 0.76 10.11 3.63
C LEU A 187 -0.30 9.93 4.73
N MET A 188 -1.49 9.41 4.38
CA MET A 188 -2.51 9.07 5.37
C MET A 188 -2.00 8.04 6.40
N GLN A 189 -1.20 7.06 5.96
CA GLN A 189 -0.58 6.08 6.84
C GLN A 189 0.39 6.76 7.83
N ILE A 190 1.30 7.62 7.36
CA ILE A 190 2.23 8.37 8.21
C ILE A 190 1.48 9.25 9.22
N ILE A 191 0.44 9.96 8.78
CA ILE A 191 -0.37 10.80 9.68
C ILE A 191 -1.08 9.96 10.73
N ALA A 192 -1.63 8.80 10.35
CA ALA A 192 -2.24 7.87 11.30
C ALA A 192 -1.23 7.32 12.32
N TYR A 193 0.02 7.10 11.92
CA TYR A 193 1.10 6.75 12.85
C TYR A 193 1.41 7.89 13.81
N ILE A 194 1.59 9.12 13.33
CA ILE A 194 1.83 10.29 14.18
C ILE A 194 0.70 10.49 15.20
N LYS A 195 -0.55 10.30 14.79
CA LYS A 195 -1.72 10.32 15.70
C LYS A 195 -1.62 9.25 16.78
N SER A 196 -1.14 8.06 16.44
CA SER A 196 -1.00 6.95 17.39
C SER A 196 0.13 7.13 18.42
N LEU A 197 1.06 8.07 18.18
CA LEU A 197 2.14 8.41 19.12
C LEU A 197 1.67 9.31 20.28
N GLY A 198 0.41 9.78 20.27
CA GLY A 198 -0.18 10.55 21.36
C GLY A 198 -1.01 9.70 22.32
N PRO A 199 -1.42 10.25 23.48
CA PRO A 199 -2.42 9.61 24.33
C PRO A 199 -3.68 9.39 23.49
N GLN A 200 -4.15 8.15 23.43
CA GLN A 200 -5.29 7.75 22.62
C GLN A 200 -6.50 8.62 22.98
N ALA A 201 -6.93 9.50 22.07
CA ALA A 201 -8.17 10.23 22.23
C ALA A 201 -9.28 9.18 22.46
N ALA A 202 -9.98 9.33 23.58
CA ALA A 202 -10.97 8.39 24.07
C ALA A 202 -11.88 7.89 22.94
N THR A 203 -12.08 6.58 22.92
CA THR A 203 -13.15 5.88 22.22
C THR A 203 -14.43 6.72 22.20
N ILE A 204 -14.84 7.19 21.02
CA ILE A 204 -16.19 7.73 20.84
C ILE A 204 -17.14 6.58 21.17
N GLY A 205 -17.97 6.81 22.18
CA GLY A 205 -18.62 5.75 22.95
C GLY A 205 -19.68 4.99 22.16
N ASP A 206 -19.57 3.66 22.21
CA ASP A 206 -20.74 2.79 22.20
C ASP A 206 -21.53 3.10 23.47
N THR A 207 -22.51 3.97 23.34
CA THR A 207 -23.59 4.11 24.33
C THR A 207 -24.60 3.03 24.00
N PRO A 208 -24.84 2.03 24.87
CA PRO A 208 -25.93 1.09 24.65
C PRO A 208 -27.24 1.89 24.75
N ALA A 209 -27.97 1.98 23.64
CA ALA A 209 -29.32 2.49 23.64
C ALA A 209 -30.19 1.61 24.55
N GLU A 210 -30.60 2.19 25.67
CA GLU A 210 -31.56 1.60 26.60
C GLU A 210 -32.91 1.37 25.90
N ALA A 211 -33.32 0.10 25.84
CA ALA A 211 -34.60 -0.29 25.25
C ALA A 211 -35.77 0.06 26.19
N PRO A 212 -36.89 0.60 25.69
CA PRO A 212 -38.02 0.96 26.53
C PRO A 212 -38.72 -0.29 27.08
N ARG A 213 -38.95 -0.31 28.39
CA ARG A 213 -39.82 -1.27 29.08
C ARG A 213 -41.23 -1.18 28.51
N ARG A 214 -41.76 -2.30 28.01
CA ARG A 214 -43.19 -2.45 27.79
C ARG A 214 -43.86 -2.73 29.13
N GLU A 215 -44.67 -1.79 29.59
CA GLU A 215 -45.66 -2.01 30.63
C GLU A 215 -46.69 -3.03 30.13
N GLY A 216 -46.77 -4.17 30.81
CA GLY A 216 -47.79 -5.19 30.64
C GLY A 216 -48.97 -4.90 31.55
N LYS A 217 -50.15 -4.87 30.95
CA LYS A 217 -51.48 -4.78 31.56
C LYS A 217 -51.97 -6.16 31.99
#